data_AF-A0A4R4ICI6-F1
#
_entry.id   AF-A0A4R4ICI6-F1
#
_cell.length_a   1.000
_cell.length_b   1.000
_cell.length_c   1.000
_cell.angle_alpha   90.00
_cell.angle_beta   90.00
_cell.angle_gamma   90.00
#
_symmetry.space_group_name_H-M   'P 1'
#
loop_
_entity.id
_entity.type
_entity.pdbx_description
1 polymer ?
#
loop_
_entity_poly.entity_id
_entity_poly.type
_entity_poly.pdbx_seq_one_letter_code
_entity_poly.pdbx_strand_id
1 'polypeptide(L)'
;MRSQALTAVKAGITRLRDKGGASADSLFDLLNGYVTAARTIACRPGSRIHVDLPPGTKGLVWFQGVFVAFSHLVTVSPDPAVEIEVIRHPTIDAMPIKDIHFALPFLGYLYVVAEFEDGLVRHYWLEKGEIWQPNHVYVPGTLVRPTNGNGMAYRVESNRAGLTPWSPNVARAMGDVVVPTVDNGYSYVVTELTGDSPRSGTIEPTWPTNTGETVVEDVNGQGTVDPIEDTTTNTTVPPSVKDRYGSGSSSTEVV
;
A
#
# COMPACT_ATOMS: atom_id res chain seq x y z
N MET A 1 -42.34 15.46 -67.63
CA MET A 1 -42.03 15.95 -66.26
C MET A 1 -41.03 17.09 -66.38
N ARG A 2 -41.36 18.29 -65.91
CA ARG A 2 -40.39 19.40 -65.83
C ARG A 2 -39.52 19.19 -64.58
N SER A 3 -38.21 19.23 -64.72
CA SER A 3 -37.29 19.18 -63.57
C SER A 3 -37.46 20.46 -62.76
N GLN A 4 -37.88 20.33 -61.50
CA GLN A 4 -37.83 21.44 -60.55
C GLN A 4 -36.48 21.40 -59.83
N ALA A 5 -35.81 22.55 -59.77
CA ALA A 5 -34.58 22.72 -59.02
C ALA A 5 -34.93 22.87 -57.53
N LEU A 6 -34.63 21.85 -56.74
CA LEU A 6 -34.79 21.89 -55.29
C LEU A 6 -33.63 22.70 -54.70
N THR A 7 -33.92 23.90 -54.20
CA THR A 7 -32.94 24.72 -53.48
C THR A 7 -33.04 24.42 -51.98
N ALA A 8 -31.96 23.94 -51.37
CA ALA A 8 -31.91 23.68 -49.94
C ALA A 8 -32.02 24.99 -49.13
N VAL A 9 -33.05 25.10 -48.29
CA VAL A 9 -33.25 26.27 -47.41
C VAL A 9 -32.49 26.06 -46.11
N LYS A 10 -31.51 26.93 -45.82
CA LYS A 10 -30.75 26.93 -44.56
C LYS A 10 -31.51 27.66 -43.44
N ALA A 11 -32.66 27.14 -43.05
CA ALA A 11 -33.39 27.60 -41.84
C ALA A 11 -33.20 26.58 -40.71
N GLY A 12 -32.65 27.02 -39.58
CA GLY A 12 -32.17 26.14 -38.51
C GLY A 12 -33.27 25.62 -37.56
N ILE A 13 -32.95 24.57 -36.81
CA ILE A 13 -33.83 23.85 -35.86
C ILE A 13 -34.39 24.70 -34.69
N THR A 14 -34.09 26.01 -34.60
CA THR A 14 -34.68 26.88 -33.56
C THR A 14 -34.84 28.38 -33.91
N ARG A 15 -34.55 28.86 -35.12
CA ARG A 15 -34.32 30.33 -35.30
C ARG A 15 -35.31 31.02 -36.23
N LEU A 16 -36.29 31.67 -35.58
CA LEU A 16 -37.10 32.85 -35.96
C LEU A 16 -37.67 32.89 -37.38
N ARG A 17 -39.00 33.09 -37.49
CA ARG A 17 -39.77 33.17 -38.75
C ARG A 17 -39.05 34.01 -39.82
N ASP A 18 -38.70 33.38 -40.93
CA ASP A 18 -38.90 34.05 -42.21
C ASP A 18 -40.41 34.26 -42.39
N LYS A 19 -40.77 35.46 -42.83
CA LYS A 19 -42.17 35.90 -42.94
C LYS A 19 -42.79 35.25 -44.18
N GLY A 20 -43.25 34.01 -44.02
CA GLY A 20 -43.87 33.20 -45.05
C GLY A 20 -43.74 31.74 -44.65
N GLY A 21 -44.87 31.02 -44.54
CA GLY A 21 -44.86 29.63 -44.10
C GLY A 21 -43.94 28.75 -44.97
N ALA A 22 -43.43 27.67 -44.39
CA ALA A 22 -42.58 26.72 -45.08
C ALA A 22 -43.27 26.21 -46.37
N SER A 23 -42.61 26.36 -47.51
CA SER A 23 -43.08 25.78 -48.78
C SER A 23 -42.99 24.26 -48.72
N ALA A 24 -44.01 23.56 -49.23
CA ALA A 24 -44.03 22.11 -49.31
C ALA A 24 -42.94 21.53 -50.24
N ASP A 25 -42.37 22.37 -51.11
CA ASP A 25 -41.33 21.98 -52.07
C ASP A 25 -39.90 22.16 -51.53
N SER A 26 -39.75 22.56 -50.26
CA SER A 26 -38.43 22.81 -49.66
C SER A 26 -37.89 21.57 -48.94
N LEU A 27 -36.66 21.17 -49.29
CA LEU A 27 -35.92 20.15 -48.56
C LEU A 27 -35.18 20.81 -47.38
N PHE A 28 -35.40 20.28 -46.17
CA PHE A 28 -34.72 20.72 -44.95
C PHE A 28 -33.64 19.71 -44.55
N ASP A 29 -32.45 20.22 -44.25
CA ASP A 29 -31.35 19.42 -43.68
C ASP A 29 -31.36 19.52 -42.14
N LEU A 30 -31.42 18.38 -41.46
CA LEU A 30 -31.49 18.29 -40.00
C LEU A 30 -30.08 18.16 -39.41
N LEU A 31 -29.39 19.30 -39.25
CA LEU A 31 -28.01 19.33 -38.75
C LEU A 31 -27.83 18.72 -37.33
N ASN A 32 -28.82 18.92 -36.44
CA ASN A 32 -28.77 18.42 -35.06
C ASN A 32 -30.13 17.86 -34.59
N GLY A 33 -30.80 17.12 -35.47
CA GLY A 33 -32.09 16.50 -35.20
C GLY A 33 -32.23 15.14 -35.85
N TYR A 34 -33.40 14.53 -35.69
CA TYR A 34 -33.82 13.33 -36.41
C TYR A 34 -35.34 13.31 -36.58
N VAL A 35 -35.83 12.51 -37.53
CA VAL A 35 -37.27 12.26 -37.71
C VAL A 35 -37.65 11.04 -36.87
N THR A 36 -38.65 11.18 -36.01
CA THR A 36 -39.15 10.09 -35.17
C THR A 36 -40.03 9.12 -35.97
N ALA A 37 -40.35 7.95 -35.41
CA ALA A 37 -41.29 7.00 -36.02
C ALA A 37 -42.70 7.62 -36.26
N ALA A 38 -43.09 8.62 -35.48
CA ALA A 38 -44.33 9.38 -35.65
C ALA A 38 -44.23 10.45 -36.76
N ARG A 39 -43.14 10.48 -37.54
CA ARG A 39 -42.85 11.47 -38.59
C ARG A 39 -42.79 12.91 -38.05
N THR A 40 -42.39 13.08 -36.79
CA THR A 40 -42.13 14.39 -36.18
C THR A 40 -40.64 14.67 -36.12
N ILE A 41 -40.24 15.94 -36.13
CA ILE A 41 -38.84 16.35 -35.99
C ILE A 41 -38.51 16.46 -34.49
N ALA A 42 -37.43 15.81 -34.05
CA ALA A 42 -36.92 15.90 -32.69
C ALA A 42 -35.46 16.38 -32.67
N CYS A 43 -35.11 17.18 -31.67
CA CYS A 43 -33.72 17.56 -31.40
C CYS A 43 -32.96 16.34 -30.84
N ARG A 44 -31.68 16.17 -31.22
CA ARG A 44 -30.84 15.16 -30.57
C ARG A 44 -30.56 15.59 -29.12
N PRO A 45 -30.55 14.65 -28.14
CA PRO A 45 -30.10 14.97 -26.80
C PRO A 45 -28.70 15.57 -26.86
N GLY A 46 -28.53 16.76 -26.27
CA GLY A 46 -27.23 17.42 -26.19
C GLY A 46 -26.50 17.06 -24.90
N SER A 47 -25.18 17.09 -24.95
CA SER A 47 -24.32 17.14 -23.77
C SER A 47 -23.98 18.59 -23.44
N ARG A 48 -23.93 18.93 -22.16
CA ARG A 48 -23.32 20.19 -21.69
C ARG A 48 -22.02 19.85 -20.98
N ILE A 49 -21.03 20.74 -21.11
CA ILE A 49 -19.83 20.66 -20.28
C ILE A 49 -20.28 20.88 -18.83
N HIS A 50 -19.92 19.95 -17.96
CA HIS A 50 -20.26 20.03 -16.54
C HIS A 50 -19.19 20.77 -15.76
N VAL A 51 -17.93 20.43 -16.01
CA VAL A 51 -16.75 20.97 -15.34
C VAL A 51 -15.62 21.12 -16.37
N ASP A 52 -14.90 22.23 -16.28
CA ASP A 52 -13.65 22.43 -16.99
C ASP A 52 -12.50 21.99 -16.06
N LEU A 53 -11.79 20.94 -16.45
CA LEU A 53 -10.66 20.42 -15.69
C LEU A 53 -9.39 21.24 -15.96
N PRO A 54 -8.42 21.24 -15.02
CA PRO A 54 -7.15 21.93 -15.22
C PRO A 54 -6.43 21.49 -16.51
N PRO A 55 -5.68 22.37 -17.17
CA PRO A 55 -4.92 22.01 -18.37
C PRO A 55 -3.98 20.84 -18.13
N GLY A 56 -3.81 19.99 -19.14
CA GLY A 56 -2.94 18.81 -19.06
C GLY A 56 -3.60 17.56 -18.49
N THR A 57 -4.88 17.62 -18.11
CA THR A 57 -5.66 16.42 -17.77
C THR A 57 -6.07 15.64 -19.02
N LYS A 58 -6.01 14.31 -18.94
CA LYS A 58 -6.33 13.37 -20.01
C LYS A 58 -7.17 12.21 -19.46
N GLY A 59 -7.97 11.62 -20.34
CA GLY A 59 -8.83 10.48 -20.01
C GLY A 59 -9.96 10.80 -19.02
N LEU A 60 -10.87 9.85 -18.88
CA LEU A 60 -11.95 9.89 -17.89
C LEU A 60 -12.41 8.46 -17.63
N VAL A 61 -12.37 8.02 -16.38
CA VAL A 61 -12.87 6.70 -15.96
C VAL A 61 -13.68 6.82 -14.68
N TRP A 62 -14.67 5.97 -14.48
CA TRP A 62 -15.39 5.89 -13.21
C TRP A 62 -14.76 4.81 -12.32
N PHE A 63 -14.37 5.18 -11.10
CA PHE A 63 -13.74 4.26 -10.15
C PHE A 63 -14.03 4.65 -8.71
N GLN A 64 -14.34 3.68 -7.86
CA GLN A 64 -14.60 3.88 -6.42
C GLN A 64 -15.63 5.00 -6.09
N GLY A 65 -16.61 5.21 -6.97
CA GLY A 65 -17.69 6.18 -6.74
C GLY A 65 -17.36 7.61 -7.18
N VAL A 66 -16.22 7.83 -7.83
CA VAL A 66 -15.82 9.14 -8.39
C VAL A 66 -15.35 8.99 -9.83
N PHE A 67 -15.40 10.08 -10.59
CA PHE A 67 -14.70 10.15 -11.87
C PHE A 67 -13.21 10.37 -11.61
N VAL A 68 -12.36 9.71 -12.37
CA VAL A 68 -10.90 9.84 -12.29
C VAL A 68 -10.39 10.32 -13.64
N ALA A 69 -9.63 11.40 -13.62
CA ALA A 69 -8.86 11.91 -14.74
C ALA A 69 -7.35 11.79 -14.43
N PHE A 70 -6.50 11.90 -15.44
CA PHE A 70 -5.05 11.69 -15.30
C PHE A 70 -4.27 12.93 -15.70
N SER A 71 -3.21 13.26 -14.97
CA SER A 71 -2.32 14.38 -15.27
C SER A 71 -0.87 14.00 -15.00
N HIS A 72 0.09 14.68 -15.64
CA HIS A 72 1.50 14.60 -15.26
C HIS A 72 1.87 15.59 -14.13
N LEU A 73 1.01 16.57 -13.89
CA LEU A 73 1.18 17.59 -12.87
C LEU A 73 0.33 17.26 -11.65
N VAL A 74 0.88 17.56 -10.48
CA VAL A 74 0.14 17.54 -9.22
C VAL A 74 -0.86 18.68 -9.25
N THR A 75 -2.14 18.35 -9.44
CA THR A 75 -3.24 19.29 -9.46
C THR A 75 -4.48 18.64 -8.87
N VAL A 76 -5.41 19.47 -8.41
CA VAL A 76 -6.71 19.03 -7.90
C VAL A 76 -7.82 19.48 -8.84
N SER A 77 -8.89 18.71 -8.89
CA SER A 77 -10.10 19.10 -9.62
C SER A 77 -10.83 20.22 -8.89
N PRO A 78 -11.43 21.18 -9.60
CA PRO A 78 -12.34 22.15 -9.00
C PRO A 78 -13.67 21.53 -8.54
N ASP A 79 -14.01 20.34 -9.04
CA ASP A 79 -15.24 19.61 -8.70
C ASP A 79 -14.92 18.34 -7.89
N PRO A 80 -15.52 18.13 -6.70
CA PRO A 80 -15.28 16.95 -5.87
C PRO A 80 -15.76 15.63 -6.50
N ALA A 81 -16.60 15.66 -7.54
CA ALA A 81 -17.03 14.48 -8.26
C ALA A 81 -15.92 13.91 -9.17
N VAL A 82 -14.85 14.67 -9.40
CA VAL A 82 -13.70 14.26 -10.21
C VAL A 82 -12.42 14.30 -9.36
N GLU A 83 -11.72 13.17 -9.30
CA GLU A 83 -10.36 13.05 -8.75
C GLU A 83 -9.35 13.10 -9.91
N ILE A 84 -8.19 13.70 -9.67
CA ILE A 84 -7.10 13.73 -10.65
C ILE A 84 -5.94 12.92 -10.10
N GLU A 85 -5.64 11.82 -10.78
CA GLU A 85 -4.48 10.99 -10.50
C GLU A 85 -3.27 11.47 -11.30
N VAL A 86 -2.10 11.40 -10.67
CA VAL A 86 -0.86 11.83 -11.30
C VAL A 86 -0.14 10.62 -11.87
N ILE A 87 0.25 10.68 -13.14
CA ILE A 87 1.04 9.65 -13.82
C ILE A 87 2.36 10.28 -14.26
N ARG A 88 3.47 9.69 -13.82
CA ARG A 88 4.83 10.17 -14.10
C ARG A 88 5.51 9.33 -15.16
N HIS A 89 6.25 9.99 -16.04
CA HIS A 89 7.16 9.33 -16.96
C HIS A 89 8.33 8.71 -16.18
N PRO A 90 8.80 7.49 -16.53
CA PRO A 90 9.76 6.75 -15.72
C PRO A 90 11.16 7.39 -15.61
N THR A 91 11.51 8.31 -16.51
CA THR A 91 12.85 8.94 -16.54
C THR A 91 12.85 10.46 -16.60
N ILE A 92 11.70 11.09 -16.89
CA ILE A 92 11.60 12.54 -17.14
C ILE A 92 10.34 13.06 -16.45
N ASP A 93 10.43 13.42 -15.18
CA ASP A 93 9.26 13.71 -14.33
C ASP A 93 8.31 14.79 -14.86
N ALA A 94 8.81 15.73 -15.66
CA ALA A 94 8.05 16.83 -16.23
C ALA A 94 7.44 16.52 -17.62
N MET A 95 7.63 15.31 -18.16
CA MET A 95 7.13 14.94 -19.48
C MET A 95 5.58 14.92 -19.49
N PRO A 96 4.92 15.69 -20.38
CA PRO A 96 3.47 15.69 -20.46
C PRO A 96 2.91 14.37 -21.00
N ILE A 97 1.70 14.05 -20.55
CA ILE A 97 0.90 12.95 -21.12
C ILE A 97 0.27 13.47 -22.41
N LYS A 98 0.51 12.74 -23.49
CA LYS A 98 -0.10 12.97 -24.79
C LYS A 98 -1.53 12.45 -24.81
N ASP A 99 -1.71 11.18 -24.45
CA ASP A 99 -3.01 10.52 -24.39
C ASP A 99 -3.07 9.32 -23.41
N ILE A 100 -4.30 8.91 -23.07
CA ILE A 100 -4.58 7.71 -22.28
C ILE A 100 -5.33 6.72 -23.17
N HIS A 101 -4.63 5.66 -23.57
CA HIS A 101 -5.17 4.64 -24.49
C HIS A 101 -6.17 3.71 -23.82
N PHE A 102 -5.97 3.45 -22.53
CA PHE A 102 -6.80 2.54 -21.77
C PHE A 102 -6.77 2.89 -20.28
N ALA A 103 -7.93 2.84 -19.63
CA ALA A 103 -8.05 2.96 -18.19
C ALA A 103 -9.28 2.18 -17.72
N LEU A 104 -9.07 1.09 -16.97
CA LEU A 104 -10.16 0.34 -16.34
C LEU A 104 -9.70 -0.29 -15.01
N PRO A 105 -10.65 -0.61 -14.09
CA PRO A 105 -10.34 -1.32 -12.87
C PRO A 105 -9.82 -2.74 -13.16
N PHE A 106 -8.72 -3.11 -12.52
CA PHE A 106 -8.08 -4.42 -12.62
C PHE A 106 -7.46 -4.79 -11.26
N LEU A 107 -7.88 -5.93 -10.72
CA LEU A 107 -7.44 -6.46 -9.41
C LEU A 107 -7.55 -5.44 -8.26
N GLY A 108 -8.63 -4.66 -8.23
CA GLY A 108 -8.92 -3.71 -7.15
C GLY A 108 -8.34 -2.31 -7.32
N TYR A 109 -7.53 -2.07 -8.35
CA TYR A 109 -6.92 -0.77 -8.66
C TYR A 109 -7.14 -0.37 -10.12
N LEU A 110 -6.76 0.84 -10.51
CA LEU A 110 -6.82 1.24 -11.92
C LEU A 110 -5.60 0.71 -12.68
N TYR A 111 -5.86 0.04 -13.80
CA TYR A 111 -4.84 -0.26 -14.80
C TYR A 111 -4.96 0.75 -15.94
N VAL A 112 -3.86 1.46 -16.20
CA VAL A 112 -3.83 2.60 -17.11
C VAL A 112 -2.69 2.42 -18.11
N VAL A 113 -2.96 2.71 -19.38
CA VAL A 113 -1.96 2.76 -20.45
C VAL A 113 -1.85 4.20 -20.93
N ALA A 114 -0.73 4.84 -20.61
CA ALA A 114 -0.47 6.24 -20.92
C ALA A 114 0.61 6.36 -22.01
N GLU A 115 0.39 7.26 -22.96
CA GLU A 115 1.38 7.71 -23.93
C GLU A 115 1.87 9.11 -23.54
N PHE A 116 3.19 9.29 -23.54
CA PHE A 116 3.83 10.57 -23.29
C PHE A 116 4.19 11.28 -24.60
N GLU A 117 4.51 12.57 -24.53
CA GLU A 117 4.82 13.38 -25.73
C GLU A 117 6.05 12.90 -26.51
N ASP A 118 6.97 12.17 -25.88
CA ASP A 118 8.10 11.52 -26.56
C ASP A 118 7.72 10.23 -27.31
N GLY A 119 6.43 9.84 -27.26
CA GLY A 119 5.90 8.63 -27.87
C GLY A 119 6.07 7.37 -27.02
N LEU A 120 6.63 7.47 -25.81
CA LEU A 120 6.73 6.33 -24.91
C LEU A 120 5.35 5.93 -24.41
N VAL A 121 4.99 4.67 -24.61
CA VAL A 121 3.78 4.07 -24.02
C VAL A 121 4.18 3.23 -22.82
N ARG A 122 3.53 3.48 -21.68
CA ARG A 122 3.76 2.74 -20.44
C ARG A 122 2.46 2.29 -19.81
N HIS A 123 2.55 1.16 -19.13
CA HIS A 123 1.48 0.55 -18.39
C HIS A 123 1.68 0.87 -16.91
N TYR A 124 0.63 1.33 -16.26
CA TYR A 124 0.60 1.73 -14.87
C TYR A 124 -0.48 0.92 -14.16
N TRP A 125 -0.15 0.47 -12.96
CA TRP A 125 -1.11 -0.13 -12.04
C TRP A 125 -1.13 0.75 -10.80
N LEU A 126 -2.21 1.51 -10.64
CA LEU A 126 -2.31 2.62 -9.71
C LEU A 126 -2.77 2.12 -8.33
N GLU A 127 -1.84 1.50 -7.59
CA GLU A 127 -2.05 1.16 -6.19
C GLU A 127 -2.13 2.43 -5.34
N LYS A 128 -3.26 2.66 -4.68
CA LYS A 128 -3.39 3.72 -3.68
C LYS A 128 -2.90 3.21 -2.33
N GLY A 129 -1.82 3.81 -1.85
CA GLY A 129 -1.37 3.66 -0.47
C GLY A 129 -2.16 4.53 0.51
N GLU A 130 -1.97 4.27 1.79
CA GLU A 130 -2.57 5.06 2.86
C GLU A 130 -1.86 6.43 2.98
N ILE A 131 -2.58 7.45 3.42
CA ILE A 131 -1.97 8.77 3.64
C ILE A 131 -1.02 8.65 4.83
N TRP A 132 0.23 9.05 4.63
CA TRP A 132 1.23 9.09 5.70
C TRP A 132 0.73 9.91 6.88
N GLN A 133 0.83 9.32 8.07
CA GLN A 133 0.47 9.91 9.34
C GLN A 133 1.72 10.07 10.21
N PRO A 134 1.88 11.22 10.88
CA PRO A 134 2.95 11.39 11.86
C PRO A 134 2.74 10.41 13.04
N ASN A 135 3.85 9.90 13.59
CA ASN A 135 3.87 8.97 14.73
C ASN A 135 3.11 7.65 14.50
N HIS A 136 2.88 7.27 13.25
CA HIS A 136 2.30 5.98 12.90
C HIS A 136 3.42 4.99 12.54
N VAL A 137 3.39 3.81 13.15
CA VAL A 137 4.36 2.74 12.85
C VAL A 137 3.87 2.00 11.61
N TYR A 138 4.65 2.08 10.54
CA TYR A 138 4.40 1.34 9.31
C TYR A 138 5.28 0.09 9.27
N VAL A 139 4.69 -1.05 8.95
CA VAL A 139 5.44 -2.29 8.74
C VAL A 139 6.07 -2.31 7.34
N PRO A 140 7.19 -3.04 7.16
CA PRO A 140 7.76 -3.23 5.83
C PRO A 140 6.73 -3.80 4.85
N GLY A 141 6.75 -3.30 3.61
CA GLY A 141 5.79 -3.66 2.57
C GLY A 141 4.54 -2.79 2.53
N THR A 142 4.21 -2.02 3.57
CA THR A 142 3.07 -1.10 3.55
C THR A 142 3.26 -0.02 2.48
N LEU A 143 2.22 0.26 1.71
CA LEU A 143 2.22 1.34 0.73
C LEU A 143 1.70 2.63 1.38
N VAL A 144 2.49 3.70 1.34
CA VAL A 144 2.16 5.01 1.91
C VAL A 144 2.29 6.11 0.86
N ARG A 145 1.44 7.13 0.94
CA ARG A 145 1.54 8.32 0.09
C ARG A 145 1.65 9.60 0.94
N PRO A 146 2.35 10.64 0.47
CA PRO A 146 2.46 11.89 1.20
C PRO A 146 1.11 12.57 1.43
N THR A 147 0.96 13.31 2.54
CA THR A 147 -0.25 14.12 2.83
C THR A 147 -0.54 15.12 1.72
N ASN A 148 0.50 15.82 1.26
CA ASN A 148 0.46 16.61 0.03
C ASN A 148 0.91 15.70 -1.11
N GLY A 149 -0.05 15.08 -1.80
CA GLY A 149 0.24 14.08 -2.82
C GLY A 149 1.19 14.62 -3.90
N ASN A 150 2.27 13.89 -4.19
CA ASN A 150 3.23 14.22 -5.24
C ASN A 150 3.06 13.34 -6.50
N GLY A 151 2.04 12.48 -6.48
CA GLY A 151 1.76 11.51 -7.54
C GLY A 151 2.49 10.18 -7.41
N MET A 152 3.14 9.94 -6.28
CA MET A 152 3.85 8.69 -6.01
C MET A 152 3.31 8.05 -4.74
N ALA A 153 3.30 6.72 -4.74
CA ALA A 153 3.20 5.93 -3.52
C ALA A 153 4.57 5.28 -3.24
N TYR A 154 4.89 5.12 -1.97
CA TYR A 154 6.14 4.59 -1.49
C TYR A 154 5.85 3.29 -0.76
N ARG A 155 6.61 2.25 -1.07
CA ARG A 155 6.58 1.02 -0.29
C ARG A 155 7.58 1.15 0.84
N VAL A 156 7.13 0.99 2.07
CA VAL A 156 7.99 1.04 3.25
C VAL A 156 8.96 -0.12 3.20
N GLU A 157 10.25 0.18 3.30
CA GLU A 157 11.31 -0.82 3.46
C GLU A 157 11.70 -0.90 4.94
N SER A 158 12.19 -2.05 5.39
CA SER A 158 12.75 -2.14 6.74
C SER A 158 14.08 -1.40 6.80
N ASN A 159 14.39 -0.83 7.97
CA ASN A 159 15.71 -0.28 8.25
C ASN A 159 16.74 -1.38 8.56
N ARG A 160 16.64 -2.52 7.87
CA ARG A 160 17.51 -3.69 8.07
C ARG A 160 18.88 -3.50 7.42
N ALA A 161 19.04 -2.49 6.55
CA ALA A 161 20.29 -2.23 5.85
C ALA A 161 21.46 -2.06 6.85
N GLY A 162 22.44 -2.97 6.77
CA GLY A 162 23.61 -2.98 7.65
C GLY A 162 23.45 -3.79 8.95
N LEU A 163 22.26 -4.32 9.24
CA LEU A 163 22.04 -5.21 10.39
C LEU A 163 22.28 -6.67 10.01
N THR A 164 22.95 -7.41 10.90
CA THR A 164 23.25 -8.83 10.66
C THR A 164 22.04 -9.68 11.05
N PRO A 165 21.51 -10.51 10.13
CA PRO A 165 20.46 -11.47 10.44
C PRO A 165 20.83 -12.39 11.60
N TRP A 166 19.82 -12.85 12.35
CA TRP A 166 20.01 -13.88 13.35
C TRP A 166 20.70 -15.10 12.73
N SER A 167 21.60 -15.71 13.51
CA SER A 167 22.35 -16.90 13.14
C SER A 167 22.57 -17.74 14.38
N PRO A 168 22.59 -19.08 14.26
CA PRO A 168 22.67 -19.98 15.40
C PRO A 168 24.07 -19.98 16.03
N ASN A 169 24.13 -20.17 17.36
CA ASN A 169 25.36 -20.31 18.14
C ASN A 169 26.39 -19.17 17.99
N VAL A 170 25.93 -17.95 17.69
CA VAL A 170 26.79 -16.77 17.57
C VAL A 170 26.92 -16.12 18.93
N ALA A 171 28.16 -15.84 19.35
CA ALA A 171 28.42 -15.12 20.60
C ALA A 171 27.67 -13.77 20.61
N ARG A 172 27.05 -13.44 21.74
CA ARG A 172 26.27 -12.20 21.90
C ARG A 172 26.87 -11.34 23.02
N ALA A 173 26.90 -10.05 22.79
CA ALA A 173 27.25 -9.04 23.79
C ALA A 173 26.05 -8.14 24.10
N MET A 174 26.10 -7.51 25.27
CA MET A 174 25.11 -6.51 25.67
C MET A 174 25.09 -5.37 24.65
N GLY A 175 23.92 -5.03 24.14
CA GLY A 175 23.75 -4.00 23.12
C GLY A 175 23.91 -4.47 21.67
N ASP A 176 24.23 -5.75 21.42
CA ASP A 176 24.21 -6.28 20.06
C ASP A 176 22.81 -6.14 19.45
N VAL A 177 22.77 -5.68 18.19
CA VAL A 177 21.54 -5.56 17.43
C VAL A 177 21.41 -6.74 16.47
N VAL A 178 20.29 -7.45 16.56
CA VAL A 178 19.96 -8.59 15.72
C VAL A 178 18.60 -8.37 15.06
N VAL A 179 18.45 -8.90 13.85
CA VAL A 179 17.19 -8.87 13.10
C VAL A 179 16.79 -10.30 12.75
N PRO A 180 15.49 -10.61 12.69
CA PRO A 180 15.01 -11.93 12.29
C PRO A 180 15.52 -12.34 10.90
N THR A 181 15.65 -13.65 10.64
CA THR A 181 15.96 -14.14 9.30
C THR A 181 14.86 -13.74 8.30
N VAL A 182 13.60 -13.99 8.67
CA VAL A 182 12.39 -13.49 7.99
C VAL A 182 11.97 -12.16 8.61
N ASP A 183 12.08 -11.09 7.82
CA ASP A 183 11.79 -9.74 8.28
C ASP A 183 10.37 -9.59 8.81
N ASN A 184 10.24 -9.13 10.05
CA ASN A 184 8.98 -8.84 10.71
C ASN A 184 8.80 -7.35 11.03
N GLY A 185 9.72 -6.49 10.54
CA GLY A 185 9.70 -5.05 10.77
C GLY A 185 10.39 -4.56 12.04
N TYR A 186 10.98 -5.45 12.85
CA TYR A 186 11.64 -5.10 14.10
C TYR A 186 13.14 -5.45 14.08
N SER A 187 13.90 -4.67 14.86
CA SER A 187 15.26 -4.99 15.29
C SER A 187 15.26 -5.20 16.79
N TYR A 188 16.03 -6.19 17.26
CA TYR A 188 16.11 -6.56 18.66
C TYR A 188 17.50 -6.23 19.19
N VAL A 189 17.54 -5.73 20.41
CA VAL A 189 18.78 -5.40 21.11
C VAL A 189 18.94 -6.37 22.26
N VAL A 190 20.13 -6.92 22.44
CA VAL A 190 20.43 -7.79 23.58
C VAL A 190 20.47 -6.93 24.84
N THR A 191 19.51 -7.16 25.75
CA THR A 191 19.36 -6.41 27.01
C THR A 191 19.80 -7.19 28.25
N GLU A 192 20.03 -8.49 28.12
CA GLU A 192 20.44 -9.35 29.22
C GLU A 192 21.29 -10.50 28.68
N LEU A 193 22.26 -10.96 29.49
CA LEU A 193 23.15 -12.06 29.19
C LEU A 193 23.17 -13.03 30.37
N THR A 194 23.13 -14.33 30.09
CA THR A 194 23.19 -15.38 31.10
C THR A 194 24.32 -16.36 30.77
N GLY A 195 25.11 -16.75 31.78
CA GLY A 195 26.21 -17.71 31.67
C GLY A 195 27.56 -17.11 31.24
N ASP A 196 28.61 -17.93 31.30
CA ASP A 196 30.01 -17.51 31.05
C ASP A 196 30.36 -17.30 29.56
N SER A 197 29.49 -17.73 28.65
CA SER A 197 29.70 -17.62 27.19
C SER A 197 28.35 -17.42 26.48
N PRO A 198 27.74 -16.24 26.64
CA PRO A 198 26.42 -15.97 26.08
C PRO A 198 26.46 -15.98 24.54
N ARG A 199 25.48 -16.68 23.94
CA ARG A 199 25.35 -16.87 22.50
C ARG A 199 23.88 -17.08 22.12
N SER A 200 23.55 -16.89 20.84
CA SER A 200 22.23 -17.26 20.31
C SER A 200 22.00 -18.77 20.37
N GLY A 201 20.72 -19.16 20.39
CA GLY A 201 20.30 -20.56 20.40
C GLY A 201 20.68 -21.33 19.13
N THR A 202 20.36 -22.62 19.11
CA THR A 202 20.51 -23.47 17.91
C THR A 202 19.36 -23.28 16.91
N ILE A 203 18.22 -22.78 17.36
CA ILE A 203 17.01 -22.51 16.58
C ILE A 203 16.64 -21.06 16.80
N GLU A 204 16.23 -20.38 15.74
CA GLU A 204 15.78 -18.99 15.82
C GLU A 204 14.52 -18.91 16.69
N PRO A 205 14.46 -17.97 17.64
CA PRO A 205 13.27 -17.81 18.46
C PRO A 205 12.09 -17.28 17.63
N THR A 206 10.87 -17.48 18.13
CA THR A 206 9.72 -16.71 17.64
C THR A 206 9.84 -15.28 18.13
N TRP A 207 10.12 -14.37 17.20
CA TRP A 207 10.32 -12.96 17.50
C TRP A 207 9.01 -12.25 17.89
N PRO A 208 8.97 -11.53 19.02
CA PRO A 208 7.80 -10.73 19.42
C PRO A 208 7.53 -9.61 18.41
N THR A 209 6.27 -9.39 18.03
CA THR A 209 5.90 -8.39 16.99
C THR A 209 5.23 -7.14 17.57
N ASN A 210 5.25 -6.96 18.90
CA ASN A 210 4.84 -5.72 19.55
C ASN A 210 6.06 -4.98 20.12
N THR A 211 5.95 -3.65 20.15
CA THR A 211 7.02 -2.79 20.67
C THR A 211 7.22 -3.00 22.17
N GLY A 212 8.47 -3.23 22.59
CA GLY A 212 8.87 -3.36 23.99
C GLY A 212 8.75 -4.78 24.56
N GLU A 213 8.23 -5.73 23.78
CA GLU A 213 8.27 -7.14 24.17
C GLU A 213 9.70 -7.69 24.08
N THR A 214 10.02 -8.63 24.98
CA THR A 214 11.30 -9.32 25.02
C THR A 214 11.11 -10.79 24.73
N VAL A 215 12.15 -11.43 24.20
CA VAL A 215 12.23 -12.88 24.04
C VAL A 215 13.54 -13.36 24.64
N VAL A 216 13.48 -14.47 25.36
CA VAL A 216 14.66 -15.14 25.90
C VAL A 216 15.01 -16.28 24.96
N GLU A 217 16.24 -16.28 24.47
CA GLU A 217 16.81 -17.40 23.75
C GLU A 217 17.46 -18.37 24.74
N ASP A 218 17.10 -19.65 24.67
CA ASP A 218 17.76 -20.68 25.45
C ASP A 218 18.72 -21.49 24.57
N VAL A 219 19.90 -21.78 25.10
CA VAL A 219 20.86 -22.67 24.47
C VAL A 219 20.47 -24.08 24.90
N ASN A 220 19.74 -24.79 24.04
CA ASN A 220 19.45 -26.21 24.25
C ASN A 220 20.80 -26.96 24.33
N GLY A 221 21.27 -27.24 25.55
CA GLY A 221 22.59 -27.78 25.81
C GLY A 221 23.46 -27.05 26.84
N GLN A 222 22.93 -26.19 27.72
CA GLN A 222 23.54 -26.14 29.06
C GLN A 222 23.34 -27.53 29.67
N GLY A 223 24.46 -28.21 29.94
CA GLY A 223 24.44 -29.48 30.67
C GLY A 223 23.56 -29.32 31.91
N THR A 224 22.96 -30.44 32.33
CA THR A 224 22.39 -30.60 33.66
C THR A 224 23.05 -29.62 34.61
N VAL A 225 22.26 -28.70 35.19
CA VAL A 225 22.74 -27.97 36.36
C VAL A 225 23.21 -29.07 37.28
N ASP A 226 24.52 -29.22 37.46
CA ASP A 226 25.00 -30.16 38.45
C ASP A 226 24.28 -29.72 39.73
N PRO A 227 23.48 -30.61 40.36
CA PRO A 227 22.88 -30.25 41.62
C PRO A 227 24.03 -29.76 42.47
N ILE A 228 23.86 -28.56 43.05
CA ILE A 228 24.82 -27.96 43.98
C ILE A 228 25.42 -29.11 44.78
N GLU A 229 26.70 -29.43 44.55
CA GLU A 229 27.37 -30.38 45.42
C GLU A 229 27.23 -29.78 46.81
N ASP A 230 26.39 -30.42 47.61
CA ASP A 230 26.19 -30.08 49.00
C ASP A 230 27.59 -30.02 49.61
N THR A 231 28.07 -28.80 49.87
CA THR A 231 29.27 -28.58 50.66
C THR A 231 29.14 -29.48 51.86
N THR A 232 29.91 -30.56 51.88
CA THR A 232 29.87 -31.64 52.87
C THR A 232 29.42 -31.10 54.21
N THR A 233 28.13 -31.21 54.52
CA THR A 233 27.66 -30.91 55.85
C THR A 233 28.20 -32.03 56.70
N ASN A 234 29.24 -31.74 57.48
CA ASN A 234 29.70 -32.64 58.52
C ASN A 234 28.50 -32.93 59.42
N THR A 235 27.82 -34.04 59.19
CA THR A 235 26.70 -34.53 60.01
C THR A 235 27.19 -35.21 61.28
N THR A 236 28.30 -34.72 61.84
CA THR A 236 28.73 -35.12 63.18
C THR A 236 28.00 -34.23 64.19
N VAL A 237 26.85 -34.72 64.63
CA VAL A 237 26.13 -34.18 65.78
C VAL A 237 27.08 -34.20 66.99
N PRO A 238 27.29 -33.08 67.70
CA PRO A 238 28.16 -33.05 68.88
C PRO A 238 27.75 -34.12 69.90
N PRO A 239 28.69 -34.79 70.62
CA PRO A 239 28.37 -35.87 71.56
C PRO A 239 27.43 -35.48 72.71
N SER A 240 27.24 -34.17 72.92
CA SER A 240 26.34 -33.58 73.90
C SER A 240 24.87 -33.61 73.48
N VAL A 241 24.57 -33.80 72.19
CA VAL A 241 23.21 -33.82 71.65
C VAL A 241 22.78 -35.28 71.50
N LYS A 242 21.89 -35.71 72.40
CA LYS A 242 21.27 -37.04 72.37
C LYS A 242 19.88 -36.94 71.76
N ASP A 243 19.50 -37.94 70.98
CA ASP A 243 18.11 -38.08 70.54
C ASP A 243 17.18 -38.48 71.71
N ARG A 244 15.88 -38.58 71.44
CA ARG A 244 14.86 -38.95 72.43
C ARG A 244 15.09 -40.33 73.06
N TYR A 245 15.94 -41.17 72.46
CA TYR A 245 16.24 -42.53 72.90
C TYR A 245 17.67 -42.70 73.43
N GLY A 246 18.45 -41.61 73.53
CA GLY A 246 19.76 -41.58 74.16
C GLY A 246 20.94 -42.02 73.28
N SER A 247 20.75 -42.29 71.99
CA SER A 247 21.79 -42.75 71.07
C SER A 247 22.18 -41.66 70.07
N GLY A 248 23.25 -40.92 70.38
CA GLY A 248 23.88 -40.01 69.42
C GLY A 248 25.07 -40.72 68.76
N SER A 249 24.88 -41.26 67.55
CA SER A 249 25.89 -41.37 66.47
C SER A 249 25.58 -42.53 65.51
N SER A 250 25.59 -42.21 64.21
CA SER A 250 25.64 -43.08 63.02
C SER A 250 24.34 -43.74 62.52
N SER A 251 23.80 -43.21 61.42
CA SER A 251 23.06 -44.00 60.42
C SER A 251 24.06 -44.42 59.34
N THR A 252 24.48 -45.68 59.37
CA THR A 252 25.21 -46.31 58.25
C THR A 252 24.15 -46.92 57.34
N GLU A 253 23.92 -46.35 56.16
CA GLU A 253 23.13 -47.03 55.13
C GLU A 253 24.02 -47.98 54.33
N VAL A 254 23.59 -49.23 54.28
CA VAL A 254 24.15 -50.35 53.53
C VAL A 254 23.51 -50.33 52.14
N VAL A 255 24.33 -50.63 51.13
CA VAL A 255 24.09 -50.79 49.67
C VAL A 255 22.66 -51.14 49.27
#